data_AF-A0A9D7IJ02-F1
#
_entry.id   AF-A0A9D7IJ02-F1
#
_cell.length_a   1.000
_cell.length_b   1.000
_cell.length_c   1.000
_cell.angle_alpha   90.00
_cell.angle_beta   90.00
_cell.angle_gamma   90.00
#
_symmetry.space_group_name_H-M   'P 1'
#
loop_
_entity.id
_entity.type
_entity.pdbx_description
1 polymer ?
#
loop_
_entity_poly.entity_id
_entity_poly.type
_entity_poly.pdbx_seq_one_letter_code
_entity_poly.pdbx_strand_id
1 'polypeptide(L)'
;MQATSSPYNTGLPAGDSHTTTAVVLLNLGTPESPDPKSVQKYLAEFLGDPEVISLPGGMKWATPLLARLIAFFRAKPSSANYRMIWTEEGSPLLAITRRQAALLEEQLGDGYCVEVAMRYGQPSLEGSLTAFWKKGSAGF
;
A
#
# COMPACT_ATOMS: atom_id res chain seq x y z
N MET A 1 -20.72 25.95 23.46
CA MET A 1 -20.55 24.91 22.42
C MET A 1 -19.09 24.51 22.44
N GLN A 2 -18.75 23.41 23.11
CA GLN A 2 -17.36 22.96 23.25
C GLN A 2 -16.99 22.13 22.01
N ALA A 3 -15.95 22.58 21.30
CA ALA A 3 -15.38 21.85 20.19
C ALA A 3 -14.79 20.54 20.71
N THR A 4 -15.27 19.42 20.18
CA THR A 4 -14.69 18.09 20.41
C THR A 4 -13.28 18.07 19.86
N SER A 5 -12.28 17.99 20.74
CA SER A 5 -10.89 17.79 20.36
C SER A 5 -10.73 16.44 19.65
N SER A 6 -10.20 16.47 18.43
CA SER A 6 -9.92 15.27 17.64
C SER A 6 -8.93 14.36 18.41
N PRO A 7 -9.21 13.05 18.53
CA PRO A 7 -8.34 12.10 19.25
C PRO A 7 -6.99 11.86 18.56
N TYR A 8 -6.75 12.49 17.41
CA TYR A 8 -5.51 12.40 16.63
C TYR A 8 -4.65 13.66 16.73
N ASN A 9 -4.72 14.41 17.84
CA ASN A 9 -3.72 15.43 18.11
C ASN A 9 -2.40 14.73 18.49
N THR A 10 -1.62 14.34 17.48
CA THR A 10 -0.38 13.56 17.62
C THR A 10 0.77 14.34 18.26
N GLY A 11 0.56 15.57 18.72
CA GLY A 11 1.63 16.38 19.32
C GLY A 11 2.82 16.53 18.38
N LEU A 12 2.57 16.47 17.06
CA LEU A 12 3.59 16.78 16.06
C LEU A 12 4.10 18.19 16.40
N PRO A 13 5.43 18.38 16.52
CA PRO A 13 5.99 19.68 16.86
C PRO A 13 5.39 20.71 15.91
N ALA A 14 4.87 21.81 16.48
CA ALA A 14 4.42 22.95 15.69
C ALA A 14 5.57 23.30 14.74
N GLY A 15 5.32 23.16 13.43
CA GLY A 15 6.38 23.10 12.44
C GLY A 15 7.38 24.23 12.62
N ASP A 16 8.59 23.87 13.04
CA ASP A 16 9.76 24.67 12.70
C ASP A 16 9.73 24.82 11.18
N SER A 17 9.96 26.02 10.66
CA SER A 17 9.70 26.46 9.27
C SER A 17 10.48 25.73 8.16
N HIS A 18 11.05 24.54 8.46
CA HIS A 18 11.84 23.69 7.58
C HIS A 18 11.51 22.18 7.66
N THR A 19 10.51 21.74 8.44
CA THR A 19 10.19 20.31 8.56
C THR A 19 8.98 19.91 7.70
N THR A 20 9.19 19.09 6.67
CA THR A 20 8.10 18.49 5.88
C THR A 20 7.63 17.19 6.54
N THR A 21 6.32 17.04 6.75
CA THR A 21 5.70 15.85 7.32
C THR A 21 5.30 14.86 6.23
N ALA A 22 5.77 13.62 6.34
CA ALA A 22 5.34 12.53 5.45
C ALA A 22 4.01 11.94 5.92
N VAL A 23 3.03 11.85 5.03
CA VAL A 23 1.78 11.12 5.25
C VAL A 23 1.74 9.95 4.29
N VAL A 24 1.70 8.71 4.79
CA VAL A 24 1.71 7.52 3.93
C VAL A 24 0.34 6.85 3.97
N LEU A 25 -0.35 6.83 2.83
CA LEU A 25 -1.57 6.06 2.65
C LEU A 25 -1.23 4.59 2.40
N LEU A 26 -1.45 3.77 3.43
CA LEU A 26 -1.20 2.33 3.41
C LEU A 26 -2.44 1.56 2.96
N ASN A 27 -2.26 0.66 2.00
CA ASN A 27 -3.29 -0.27 1.56
C ASN A 27 -2.70 -1.68 1.35
N LEU A 28 -3.56 -2.69 1.19
CA LEU A 28 -3.15 -4.08 0.96
C LEU A 28 -2.36 -4.24 -0.34
N GLY A 29 -2.76 -3.50 -1.38
CA GLY A 29 -2.14 -3.57 -2.69
C GLY A 29 -2.86 -4.49 -3.66
N THR A 30 -2.28 -4.57 -4.84
CA THR A 30 -2.86 -5.18 -6.04
C THR A 30 -1.73 -5.79 -6.87
N PRO A 31 -1.99 -6.82 -7.68
CA PRO A 31 -1.02 -7.27 -8.67
C PRO A 31 -0.62 -6.12 -9.61
N GLU A 32 0.61 -6.18 -10.11
CA GLU A 32 1.18 -5.20 -11.05
C GLU A 32 0.45 -5.20 -12.40
N SER A 33 -0.05 -6.36 -12.82
CA SER A 33 -0.79 -6.57 -14.06
C SER A 33 -1.84 -7.67 -13.86
N PRO A 34 -2.87 -7.74 -14.73
CA PRO A 34 -3.95 -8.72 -14.61
C PRO A 34 -3.58 -10.06 -15.26
N ASP A 35 -2.29 -10.31 -15.49
CA ASP A 35 -1.80 -11.57 -16.02
C ASP A 35 -1.60 -12.61 -14.89
N PRO A 36 -1.69 -13.91 -15.20
CA PRO A 36 -1.57 -14.95 -14.19
C PRO A 36 -0.25 -14.90 -13.40
N LYS A 37 0.88 -14.48 -13.99
CA LYS A 37 2.17 -14.47 -13.29
C LYS A 37 2.21 -13.38 -12.23
N SER A 38 1.77 -12.17 -12.56
CA SER A 38 1.69 -11.06 -11.60
C SER A 38 0.67 -11.32 -10.50
N VAL A 39 -0.47 -11.90 -10.85
CA VAL A 39 -1.49 -12.33 -9.87
C VAL A 39 -0.96 -13.44 -8.97
N GLN A 40 -0.22 -14.41 -9.51
CA GLN A 40 0.41 -15.47 -8.71
C GLN A 40 1.41 -14.89 -7.71
N LYS A 41 2.28 -13.98 -8.15
CA LYS A 41 3.27 -13.33 -7.28
C LYS A 41 2.58 -12.58 -6.13
N TYR A 42 1.59 -11.76 -6.45
CA TYR A 42 0.80 -11.04 -5.47
C TYR A 42 0.10 -11.99 -4.47
N LEU A 43 -0.57 -13.04 -4.95
CA LEU A 43 -1.24 -14.00 -4.08
C LEU A 43 -0.26 -14.78 -3.20
N ALA A 44 0.93 -15.09 -3.70
CA ALA A 44 1.95 -15.78 -2.90
C ALA A 44 2.47 -14.89 -1.76
N GLU A 45 2.62 -13.58 -2.00
CA GLU A 45 2.98 -12.59 -0.96
C GLU A 45 1.84 -12.42 0.05
N PHE A 46 0.60 -12.21 -0.42
CA PHE A 46 -0.58 -12.01 0.42
C PHE A 46 -0.90 -13.23 1.30
N LEU A 47 -0.97 -14.42 0.72
CA LEU A 47 -1.31 -15.65 1.43
C LEU A 47 -0.14 -16.17 2.27
N GLY A 48 1.09 -15.74 1.97
CA GLY A 48 2.29 -16.12 2.71
C GLY A 48 2.45 -15.39 4.04
N ASP A 49 1.68 -14.32 4.25
CA ASP A 49 1.76 -13.50 5.46
C ASP A 49 1.05 -14.19 6.65
N PRO A 50 1.75 -14.43 7.77
CA PRO A 50 1.16 -15.06 8.95
C PRO A 50 0.03 -14.24 9.60
N GLU A 51 -0.03 -12.92 9.36
CA GLU A 51 -1.13 -12.07 9.82
C GLU A 51 -2.39 -12.23 8.96
N VAL A 52 -2.26 -12.74 7.73
CA VAL A 52 -3.38 -13.03 6.84
C VAL A 52 -3.85 -14.48 7.02
N ILE A 53 -2.91 -15.43 7.03
CA ILE A 53 -3.19 -16.86 7.23
C ILE A 53 -2.44 -17.35 8.45
N SER A 54 -3.17 -17.49 9.56
CA SER A 54 -2.64 -18.05 10.79
C SER A 54 -2.85 -19.57 10.83
N LEU A 55 -1.78 -20.33 10.63
CA LEU A 55 -1.77 -21.78 10.85
C LEU A 55 -1.44 -22.12 12.31
N PRO A 56 -1.99 -23.22 12.88
CA PRO A 56 -1.65 -23.69 14.22
C PRO A 56 -0.15 -23.93 14.38
N GLY A 57 0.38 -23.67 15.59
CA GLY A 57 1.80 -23.38 15.86
C GLY A 57 2.87 -24.30 15.24
N GLY A 58 2.59 -25.59 15.06
CA GLY A 58 3.53 -26.54 14.44
C GLY A 58 3.62 -26.46 12.91
N MET A 59 2.70 -25.76 12.24
CA MET A 59 2.58 -25.74 10.77
C MET A 59 2.93 -24.36 10.16
N LYS A 60 3.29 -23.36 10.97
CA LYS A 60 3.61 -22.00 10.50
C LYS A 60 4.78 -21.95 9.51
N TRP A 61 5.72 -22.88 9.63
CA TRP A 61 6.85 -23.01 8.69
C TRP A 61 6.39 -23.46 7.29
N ALA A 62 5.22 -24.11 7.17
CA ALA A 62 4.67 -24.56 5.90
C ALA A 62 3.81 -23.49 5.20
N THR A 63 3.43 -22.40 5.88
CA THR A 63 2.65 -21.28 5.32
C THR A 63 3.20 -20.76 3.98
N PRO A 64 4.50 -20.44 3.81
CA PRO A 64 4.99 -19.92 2.53
C PRO A 64 4.94 -20.94 1.38
N LEU A 65 5.11 -22.23 1.68
CA LEU A 65 5.03 -23.28 0.67
C LEU A 65 3.58 -23.49 0.22
N LEU A 66 2.66 -23.55 1.19
CA LEU A 66 1.24 -23.69 0.92
C LEU A 66 0.70 -22.47 0.17
N ALA A 67 1.10 -21.26 0.55
CA ALA A 67 0.74 -20.02 -0.13
C ALA A 67 1.16 -20.05 -1.60
N ARG A 68 2.40 -20.48 -1.90
CA ARG A 68 2.89 -20.62 -3.29
C ARG A 68 2.08 -21.64 -4.08
N LEU A 69 1.74 -22.78 -3.47
CA LEU A 69 0.93 -23.82 -4.12
C LEU A 69 -0.49 -23.33 -4.42
N ILE A 70 -1.14 -22.71 -3.43
CA ILE A 70 -2.48 -22.12 -3.59
C ILE A 70 -2.44 -21.02 -4.65
N ALA A 71 -1.44 -20.15 -4.62
CA ALA A 71 -1.26 -19.08 -5.61
C ALA A 71 -1.13 -19.64 -7.03
N PHE A 72 -0.38 -20.74 -7.23
CA PHE A 72 -0.25 -21.38 -8.55
C PHE A 72 -1.60 -21.87 -9.09
N PHE A 73 -2.38 -22.58 -8.27
CA PHE A 73 -3.69 -23.08 -8.69
C PHE A 73 -4.72 -21.96 -8.88
N ARG A 74 -4.67 -20.91 -8.05
CA ARG A 74 -5.65 -19.81 -8.08
C ARG A 74 -5.30 -18.68 -9.03
N ALA A 75 -4.07 -18.59 -9.53
CA ALA A 75 -3.64 -17.49 -10.38
C ALA A 75 -4.50 -17.33 -11.64
N LYS A 76 -4.81 -18.43 -12.34
CA LYS A 76 -5.65 -18.38 -13.56
C LYS A 76 -7.06 -17.84 -13.29
N PRO A 77 -7.87 -18.44 -12.40
CA PRO A 77 -9.21 -17.92 -12.14
C PRO A 77 -9.19 -16.51 -11.56
N SER A 78 -8.26 -16.20 -10.65
CA SER A 78 -8.14 -14.84 -10.11
C SER A 78 -7.75 -13.81 -11.18
N SER A 79 -6.87 -14.17 -12.12
CA SER A 79 -6.48 -13.27 -13.21
C SER A 79 -7.66 -12.90 -14.11
N ALA A 80 -8.61 -13.81 -14.34
CA ALA A 80 -9.82 -13.48 -15.09
C ALA A 80 -10.64 -12.40 -14.38
N ASN A 81 -10.75 -12.47 -13.05
CA ASN A 81 -11.42 -11.45 -12.26
C ASN A 81 -10.70 -10.10 -12.31
N TYR A 82 -9.37 -10.09 -12.17
CA TYR A 82 -8.60 -8.85 -12.30
C TYR A 82 -8.74 -8.23 -13.70
N ARG A 83 -8.77 -9.05 -14.76
CA ARG A 83 -8.97 -8.56 -16.14
C ARG A 83 -10.32 -7.88 -16.33
N MET A 84 -11.38 -8.37 -15.69
CA MET A 84 -12.73 -7.79 -15.83
C MET A 84 -12.82 -6.36 -15.31
N ILE A 85 -12.00 -6.00 -14.32
CA ILE A 85 -12.00 -4.67 -13.70
C ILE A 85 -10.76 -3.84 -14.06
N TRP A 86 -9.89 -4.36 -14.92
CA TRP A 86 -8.64 -3.68 -15.26
C TRP A 86 -8.91 -2.49 -16.16
N THR A 87 -8.26 -1.36 -15.88
CA THR A 87 -8.40 -0.14 -16.68
C THR A 87 -7.07 0.23 -17.35
N GLU A 88 -7.08 1.25 -18.21
CA GLU A 88 -5.86 1.80 -18.81
C GLU A 88 -4.90 2.38 -17.76
N GLU A 89 -5.44 2.85 -16.63
CA GLU A 89 -4.67 3.34 -15.48
C GLU A 89 -4.17 2.20 -14.57
N GLY A 90 -4.46 0.94 -14.91
CA GLY A 90 -4.06 -0.24 -14.17
C GLY A 90 -5.15 -0.75 -13.22
N SER A 91 -4.74 -1.12 -12.01
CA SER A 91 -5.70 -1.56 -10.99
C SER A 91 -6.51 -0.37 -10.46
N PRO A 92 -7.85 -0.45 -10.45
CA PRO A 92 -8.70 0.61 -9.91
C PRO A 92 -8.34 1.00 -8.47
N LEU A 93 -7.92 0.04 -7.65
CA LEU A 93 -7.49 0.28 -6.27
C LEU A 93 -6.33 1.28 -6.23
N LEU A 94 -5.26 0.98 -6.96
CA LEU A 94 -4.06 1.82 -6.98
C LEU A 94 -4.33 3.18 -7.63
N ALA A 95 -5.08 3.20 -8.74
CA ALA A 95 -5.44 4.44 -9.42
C ALA A 95 -6.25 5.38 -8.51
N ILE A 96 -7.28 4.84 -7.82
CA ILE A 96 -8.10 5.63 -6.90
C ILE A 96 -7.28 6.05 -5.68
N THR A 97 -6.46 5.19 -5.09
CA THR A 97 -5.61 5.55 -3.94
C THR A 97 -4.62 6.66 -4.30
N ARG A 98 -4.04 6.66 -5.51
CA ARG A 98 -3.19 7.77 -5.97
C ARG A 98 -3.95 9.08 -6.11
N ARG A 99 -5.18 9.05 -6.64
CA ARG A 99 -6.03 10.24 -6.72
C ARG A 99 -6.40 10.76 -5.32
N GLN A 100 -6.71 9.85 -4.39
CA GLN A 100 -6.97 10.21 -2.99
C GLN A 100 -5.74 10.85 -2.33
N ALA A 101 -4.54 10.32 -2.58
CA ALA A 101 -3.30 10.90 -2.07
C ALA A 101 -3.07 12.32 -2.60
N ALA A 102 -3.26 12.54 -3.90
CA ALA A 102 -3.09 13.85 -4.51
C ALA A 102 -4.09 14.88 -3.95
N LEU A 103 -5.37 14.49 -3.83
CA LEU A 103 -6.38 15.35 -3.23
C LEU A 103 -6.10 15.62 -1.75
N LEU A 104 -5.59 14.65 -1.01
CA LEU A 104 -5.24 14.83 0.40
C LEU A 104 -4.04 15.77 0.55
N GLU A 105 -3.02 15.65 -0.30
CA GLU A 105 -1.85 16.53 -0.31
C GLU A 105 -2.26 17.99 -0.56
N GLU A 106 -3.12 18.21 -1.57
CA GLU A 106 -3.68 19.53 -1.86
C GLU A 106 -4.46 20.11 -0.66
N GLN A 107 -5.24 19.28 0.05
CA GLN A 107 -6.01 19.71 1.21
C GLN A 107 -5.15 20.00 2.45
N LEU A 108 -4.02 19.29 2.63
CA LEU A 108 -3.10 19.51 3.74
C LEU A 108 -2.23 20.75 3.54
N GLY A 109 -1.93 21.10 2.29
CA GLY A 109 -1.15 22.27 1.93
C GLY A 109 0.35 22.12 2.24
N ASP A 110 1.03 23.25 2.32
CA ASP A 110 2.48 23.31 2.44
C ASP A 110 2.99 22.64 3.72
N GLY A 111 4.13 21.95 3.61
CA GLY A 111 4.74 21.23 4.71
C GLY A 111 4.27 19.78 4.87
N TYR A 112 3.41 19.28 3.99
CA TYR A 112 3.04 17.87 3.92
C TYR A 112 3.42 17.25 2.57
N CYS A 113 3.84 16.00 2.60
CA CYS A 113 4.05 15.19 1.41
C CYS A 113 3.27 13.88 1.57
N VAL A 114 2.35 13.61 0.67
CA VAL A 114 1.51 12.40 0.73
C VAL A 114 2.05 11.34 -0.22
N GLU A 115 2.40 10.19 0.33
CA GLU A 115 2.88 9.02 -0.43
C GLU A 115 1.88 7.87 -0.33
N VAL A 116 1.88 6.99 -1.33
CA VAL A 116 1.05 5.77 -1.35
C VAL A 116 1.95 4.56 -1.20
N ALA A 117 1.62 3.67 -0.29
CA ALA A 117 2.32 2.42 -0.08
C ALA A 117 1.38 1.22 -0.01
N MET A 118 1.81 0.12 -0.58
CA MET A 118 1.13 -1.16 -0.59
C MET A 118 1.87 -2.14 0.31
N ARG A 119 1.12 -2.92 1.10
CA ARG A 119 1.67 -4.01 1.91
C ARG A 119 2.20 -5.14 1.02
N TYR A 120 1.47 -5.47 -0.05
CA TYR A 120 1.84 -6.47 -1.04
C TYR A 120 1.86 -5.82 -2.43
N GLY A 121 2.88 -6.12 -3.23
CA GLY A 121 3.09 -5.47 -4.52
C GLY A 121 3.71 -4.07 -4.43
N GLN A 122 3.41 -3.22 -5.41
CA GLN A 122 4.04 -1.90 -5.60
C GLN A 122 2.99 -0.78 -5.65
N PRO A 123 3.33 0.45 -5.23
CA PRO A 123 4.59 0.87 -4.59
C PRO A 123 4.77 0.28 -3.18
N SER A 124 5.97 -0.16 -2.79
CA SER A 124 6.23 -0.65 -1.42
C SER A 124 6.39 0.50 -0.42
N LEU A 125 6.24 0.20 0.88
CA LEU A 125 6.50 1.18 1.94
C LEU A 125 7.93 1.75 1.88
N GLU A 126 8.92 0.88 1.72
CA GLU A 126 10.32 1.31 1.57
C GLU A 126 10.52 2.21 0.35
N GLY A 127 9.91 1.88 -0.78
CA GLY A 127 9.99 2.70 -1.99
C GLY A 127 9.34 4.07 -1.80
N SER A 128 8.21 4.10 -1.09
CA SER A 128 7.45 5.32 -0.78
C SER A 128 8.21 6.24 0.16
N LEU A 129 8.79 5.68 1.23
CA LEU A 129 9.66 6.43 2.14
C LEU A 129 10.91 6.95 1.41
N THR A 130 11.53 6.12 0.58
CA THR A 130 12.68 6.54 -0.24
C THR A 130 12.32 7.70 -1.18
N ALA A 131 11.12 7.65 -1.79
CA ALA A 131 10.62 8.74 -2.63
C ALA A 131 10.42 10.03 -1.81
N PHE A 132 9.84 9.94 -0.61
CA PHE A 132 9.72 11.05 0.31
C PHE A 132 11.08 11.65 0.69
N TRP A 133 12.06 10.82 1.09
CA TRP A 133 13.41 11.30 1.43
C TRP A 133 14.09 12.01 0.26
N LYS A 134 13.93 11.50 -0.97
CA LYS A 134 14.44 12.16 -2.17
C LYS A 134 13.77 13.51 -2.44
N LYS A 135 12.44 13.61 -2.27
CA LYS A 135 11.71 14.88 -2.41
C LYS A 135 12.17 15.89 -1.37
N GLY A 136 12.33 15.48 -0.11
CA GLY A 136 12.84 16.34 0.97
C GLY A 136 14.30 16.76 0.78
N SER A 137 15.12 15.94 0.13
CA SER A 137 16.53 16.26 -0.17
C SER A 137 16.72 17.20 -1.36
N ALA A 138 15.71 17.31 -2.25
CA ALA A 138 15.77 18.15 -3.45
C ALA A 138 15.25 19.58 -3.23
N GLY A 139 14.73 19.88 -2.03
CA GLY A 139 14.18 21.18 -1.65
C GLY A 139 15.12 22.07 -0.80
N PHE A 140 16.42 21.74 -0.73
CA PHE A 140 17.46 22.51 -0.04
C PHE A 140 18.63 22.85 -0.96
#